data_AF-A0A2V1JNX1-F1
#
_entry.id   AF-A0A2V1JNX1-F1
#
_cell.length_a   1.000
_cell.length_b   1.000
_cell.length_c   1.000
_cell.angle_alpha   90.00
_cell.angle_beta   90.00
_cell.angle_gamma   90.00
#
_symmetry.space_group_name_H-M   'P 1'
#
loop_
_entity.id
_entity.type
_entity.pdbx_description
1 polymer ?
#
loop_
_entity_poly.entity_id
_entity_poly.type
_entity_poly.pdbx_seq_one_letter_code
_entity_poly.pdbx_strand_id
1 'polypeptide(L)'
;MYIGRAYEKIVPTRDRYKRGLVKLPKPEFYTFYNGTSKMEAERTLYLSDAYKIKDGDPMLELKVRVININSAAHHEILEKCQVLNEYSMFNSD
;
A
#
# COMPACT_ATOMS: atom_id res chain seq x y z
N MET A 1 3.82 14.89 -2.17
CA MET A 1 3.75 13.45 -1.79
C MET A 1 2.30 13.09 -1.49
N TYR A 2 1.78 11.97 -2.02
CA TYR A 2 0.36 11.60 -1.90
C TYR A 2 -0.15 11.56 -0.45
N ILE A 3 0.62 10.96 0.47
CA ILE A 3 0.25 10.87 1.89
C ILE A 3 0.10 12.23 2.58
N GLY A 4 0.90 13.23 2.21
CA GLY A 4 0.77 14.58 2.76
C GLY A 4 -0.61 15.18 2.46
N ARG A 5 -1.12 14.97 1.24
CA ARG A 5 -2.47 15.39 0.84
C ARG A 5 -3.58 14.63 1.56
N ALA A 6 -3.35 13.35 1.90
CA ALA A 6 -4.30 12.60 2.73
C ALA A 6 -4.35 13.16 4.15
N TYR A 7 -3.20 13.46 4.78
CA TYR A 7 -3.19 14.08 6.10
C TYR A 7 -3.75 15.50 6.10
N GLU A 8 -3.59 16.27 5.03
CA GLU A 8 -4.28 17.56 4.87
C GLU A 8 -5.81 17.43 4.89
N LYS A 9 -6.40 16.25 4.73
CA LYS A 9 -7.86 16.08 4.90
C LYS A 9 -8.26 15.70 6.34
N ILE A 10 -7.32 15.16 7.12
CA ILE A 10 -7.59 14.58 8.45
C ILE A 10 -7.10 15.51 9.56
N VAL A 11 -5.98 16.21 9.35
CA VAL A 11 -5.38 17.11 10.33
C VAL A 11 -6.03 18.50 10.22
N PRO A 12 -6.65 19.03 11.29
CA PRO A 12 -7.24 20.36 11.29
C PRO A 12 -6.22 21.43 10.89
N THR A 13 -6.62 22.42 10.09
CA THR A 13 -5.72 23.48 9.58
C THR A 13 -4.98 24.20 10.71
N ARG A 14 -5.65 24.44 11.85
CA ARG A 14 -5.03 25.09 13.03
C ARG A 14 -3.86 24.29 13.60
N ASP A 15 -3.95 22.97 13.57
CA ASP A 15 -2.91 22.09 14.13
C ASP A 15 -1.72 21.95 13.18
N ARG A 16 -1.90 22.11 11.86
CA ARG A 16 -0.81 22.04 10.87
C ARG A 16 0.29 23.09 11.09
N TYR A 17 -0.07 24.25 11.64
CA TYR A 17 0.85 25.36 11.90
C TYR A 17 1.25 25.47 13.37
N LYS A 18 0.84 24.51 14.20
CA LYS A 18 1.20 24.49 15.62
C LYS A 18 2.69 24.18 15.76
N ARG A 19 3.39 24.89 16.66
CA ARG A 19 4.81 24.62 16.96
C ARG A 19 5.05 23.26 17.61
N GLY A 20 4.04 22.72 18.30
CA GLY A 20 4.12 21.44 18.99
C GLY A 20 3.87 20.26 18.06
N LEU A 21 4.38 19.09 18.44
CA LEU A 21 4.19 17.84 17.72
C LEU A 21 2.69 17.48 17.62
N VAL A 22 2.21 17.29 16.39
CA VAL A 22 0.87 16.75 16.11
C VAL A 22 0.98 15.24 15.90
N LYS A 23 0.19 14.47 16.65
CA LYS A 23 0.13 13.01 16.48
C LYS A 23 -0.70 12.69 15.24
N LEU A 24 -0.11 11.96 14.31
CA LEU A 24 -0.77 11.49 13.10
C LEU A 24 -1.21 10.03 13.28
N PRO A 25 -2.32 9.61 12.67
CA PRO A 25 -2.63 8.19 12.59
C PRO A 25 -1.54 7.48 11.79
N LYS A 26 -1.21 6.24 12.19
CA LYS A 26 -0.25 5.40 11.48
C LYS A 26 -0.83 5.05 10.10
N PRO A 27 -0.17 5.42 8.99
CA PRO A 27 -0.68 5.09 7.66
C PRO A 27 -0.35 3.64 7.32
N GLU A 28 -1.18 3.03 6.50
CA GLU A 28 -0.89 1.73 5.87
C GLU A 28 -1.09 1.86 4.37
N PHE A 29 -0.17 1.28 3.60
CA PHE A 29 -0.18 1.35 2.14
C PHE A 29 -0.39 -0.04 1.58
N TYR A 30 -1.42 -0.17 0.75
CA TYR A 30 -1.81 -1.41 0.10
C TYR A 30 -1.83 -1.22 -1.40
N THR A 31 -1.48 -2.26 -2.14
CA THR A 31 -1.74 -2.37 -3.58
C THR A 31 -2.19 -3.77 -3.91
N PHE A 32 -3.01 -3.90 -4.96
CA PHE A 32 -3.48 -5.19 -5.42
C PHE A 32 -2.65 -5.64 -6.62
N TYR A 33 -2.19 -6.89 -6.57
CA TYR A 33 -1.60 -7.57 -7.71
C TYR A 33 -2.65 -8.50 -8.29
N ASN A 34 -3.06 -8.25 -9.53
CA ASN A 34 -3.84 -9.18 -10.33
C ASN A 34 -3.03 -9.44 -11.60
N GLY A 35 -2.11 -10.39 -11.55
CA GLY A 35 -1.31 -10.78 -12.71
C GLY A 35 -1.13 -12.29 -12.75
N THR A 36 -0.57 -12.79 -13.85
CA THR A 36 -0.45 -14.23 -14.13
C THR A 36 0.84 -14.86 -13.60
N SER A 37 1.83 -14.05 -13.25
CA SER A 37 3.08 -14.56 -12.67
C SER A 37 2.84 -15.13 -11.28
N LYS A 38 3.47 -16.27 -10.98
CA LYS A 38 3.39 -16.89 -9.66
C LYS A 38 3.94 -15.93 -8.60
N MET A 39 3.10 -15.53 -7.66
CA MET A 39 3.43 -14.67 -6.53
C MET A 39 2.72 -15.18 -5.28
N GLU A 40 3.33 -14.98 -4.11
CA GLU A 40 2.73 -15.26 -2.81
C GLU A 40 1.41 -14.49 -2.61
N ALA A 41 0.57 -14.96 -1.69
CA ALA A 41 -0.72 -14.35 -1.38
C ALA A 41 -0.56 -12.89 -0.89
N GLU A 42 0.46 -12.64 -0.07
CA GLU A 42 0.88 -11.29 0.30
C GLU A 42 2.39 -11.16 0.20
N ARG A 43 2.89 -9.96 -0.09
CA ARG A 43 4.30 -9.60 0.08
C ARG A 43 4.45 -8.13 0.44
N THR A 44 5.58 -7.75 1.02
CA THR A 44 5.92 -6.34 1.23
C THR A 44 6.93 -5.87 0.19
N LEU A 45 6.71 -4.70 -0.39
CA LEU A 45 7.68 -3.98 -1.20
C LEU A 45 8.25 -2.80 -0.41
N TYR A 46 9.53 -2.52 -0.63
CA TYR A 46 10.25 -1.40 -0.04
C TYR A 46 10.66 -0.45 -1.15
N LEU A 47 10.47 0.85 -0.95
CA LEU A 47 10.84 1.85 -1.95
C LEU A 47 12.36 1.86 -2.16
N SER A 48 13.12 1.59 -1.10
CA SER A 48 14.58 1.50 -1.15
C SER A 48 15.11 0.39 -2.08
N ASP A 49 14.33 -0.65 -2.38
CA ASP A 49 14.72 -1.67 -3.36
C ASP A 49 14.97 -1.07 -4.75
N ALA A 50 14.31 0.06 -5.06
CA ALA A 50 14.46 0.78 -6.32
C ALA A 50 15.58 1.84 -6.30
N TYR A 51 16.25 2.08 -5.17
CA TYR A 51 17.31 3.07 -5.09
C TYR A 51 18.60 2.59 -5.77
N LYS A 52 19.28 3.51 -6.48
CA LYS A 52 20.57 3.23 -7.12
C LYS A 52 21.71 3.06 -6.12
N ILE A 53 21.68 3.86 -5.05
CA ILE A 53 22.65 3.84 -3.95
C ILE A 53 21.95 3.18 -2.77
N LYS A 54 22.59 2.18 -2.17
CA LYS A 54 22.08 1.41 -1.04
C LYS A 54 22.98 1.61 0.17
N ASP A 55 23.04 2.84 0.67
CA ASP A 55 23.93 3.30 1.75
C ASP A 55 23.40 3.00 3.17
N GLY A 56 22.56 1.98 3.33
CA GLY A 56 22.03 1.55 4.62
C GLY A 56 20.63 2.11 4.88
N ASP A 57 20.49 2.99 5.86
CA ASP A 57 19.20 3.51 6.34
C ASP A 57 18.77 4.78 5.57
N PRO A 58 17.82 4.68 4.63
CA PRO A 58 17.41 5.83 3.83
C PRO A 58 16.48 6.76 4.62
N MET A 59 16.63 8.08 4.43
CA MET A 59 15.72 9.06 5.04
C MET A 59 14.26 8.91 4.57
N LEU A 60 14.05 8.40 3.36
CA LEU A 60 12.73 8.08 2.83
C LEU A 60 12.63 6.57 2.60
N GLU A 61 11.78 5.93 3.39
CA GLU A 61 11.37 4.54 3.20
C GLU A 61 9.85 4.47 3.16
N LEU A 62 9.32 3.73 2.18
CA LEU A 62 7.90 3.44 2.06
C LEU A 62 7.73 1.93 1.93
N LYS A 63 6.97 1.35 2.86
CA LYS A 63 6.59 -0.05 2.82
C LYS A 63 5.18 -0.16 2.26
N VAL A 64 5.00 -1.00 1.24
CA VAL A 64 3.70 -1.27 0.63
C VAL A 64 3.39 -2.75 0.75
N ARG A 65 2.23 -3.09 1.33
CA ARG A 65 1.70 -4.45 1.32
C ARG A 65 1.02 -4.70 -0.01
N VAL A 66 1.53 -5.67 -0.75
CA VAL A 66 0.93 -6.17 -1.98
C VAL A 66 0.05 -7.36 -1.61
N ILE A 67 -1.23 -7.29 -1.96
CA ILE A 67 -2.16 -8.40 -1.82
C ILE A 67 -2.39 -8.98 -3.21
N ASN A 68 -2.05 -10.25 -3.39
CA ASN A 68 -2.30 -10.96 -4.63
C ASN A 68 -3.79 -11.36 -4.67
N ILE A 69 -4.53 -10.68 -5.53
CA ILE A 69 -5.94 -10.91 -5.75
C ILE A 69 -6.19 -11.77 -6.98
N ASN A 70 -5.16 -12.36 -7.60
CA ASN A 70 -5.38 -13.38 -8.63
C ASN A 70 -6.20 -14.53 -8.03
N SER A 71 -7.21 -15.01 -8.75
CA SER A 71 -8.13 -16.05 -8.28
C SER A 71 -7.41 -17.33 -7.84
N ALA A 72 -6.31 -17.71 -8.52
CA ALA A 72 -5.50 -18.87 -8.17
C ALA A 72 -4.67 -18.69 -6.88
N ALA A 73 -4.48 -17.45 -6.41
CA ALA A 73 -3.79 -17.17 -5.15
C ALA A 73 -4.70 -17.37 -3.93
N HIS A 74 -6.02 -17.48 -4.11
CA HIS A 74 -7.02 -17.76 -3.08
C HIS A 74 -6.87 -16.91 -1.80
N HIS A 75 -6.58 -15.62 -1.94
CA HIS A 75 -6.49 -14.73 -0.79
C HIS A 75 -7.87 -14.55 -0.14
N GLU A 76 -7.94 -14.59 1.20
CA GLU A 76 -9.17 -14.48 1.99
C GLU A 76 -9.98 -13.19 1.76
N ILE A 77 -9.40 -12.19 1.08
CA ILE A 77 -10.07 -10.93 0.78
C ILE A 77 -11.10 -11.11 -0.35
N LEU A 78 -10.91 -12.10 -1.22
CA LEU A 78 -11.84 -12.41 -2.29
C LEU A 78 -13.14 -13.00 -1.74
N GLU A 79 -13.07 -13.76 -0.64
CA GLU A 79 -14.26 -14.26 0.06
C GLU A 79 -15.01 -13.15 0.79
N LYS A 80 -14.27 -12.16 1.31
CA LYS A 80 -14.84 -11.04 2.08
C LYS A 80 -15.36 -9.90 1.18
N CYS A 81 -14.96 -9.85 -0.09
CA CYS A 81 -15.28 -8.76 -1.00
C CYS A 81 -15.62 -9.26 -2.41
N GLN A 82 -16.93 -9.35 -2.69
CA GLN A 82 -17.46 -9.80 -3.98
C GLN A 82 -16.91 -8.99 -5.16
N VAL A 83 -16.81 -7.66 -5.04
CA VAL A 83 -16.29 -6.80 -6.14
C VAL A 83 -14.83 -7.14 -6.47
N LEU A 84 -13.99 -7.41 -5.47
CA LEU A 84 -12.61 -7.82 -5.70
C LEU A 84 -12.53 -9.24 -6.29
N ASN A 85 -13.44 -10.13 -5.88
CA ASN A 85 -13.55 -11.46 -6.45
C ASN A 85 -13.92 -11.41 -7.94
N GLU A 86 -14.95 -10.65 -8.29
CA GLU A 86 -15.32 -10.42 -9.70
C GLU A 86 -14.18 -9.78 -10.49
N TYR A 87 -13.49 -8.78 -9.89
CA TYR A 87 -12.34 -8.15 -10.52
C TYR A 87 -11.17 -9.14 -10.76
N SER A 88 -10.97 -10.10 -9.86
CA SER A 88 -9.90 -11.09 -9.98
C SER A 88 -9.98 -11.91 -11.26
N MET A 89 -11.20 -12.11 -11.79
CA MET A 89 -11.45 -12.99 -12.92
C MET A 89 -11.11 -12.37 -14.29
N PHE A 90 -10.94 -11.04 -14.39
CA PHE A 90 -10.73 -10.36 -15.68
C PHE A 90 -9.41 -10.69 -16.40
N ASN A 91 -8.42 -11.26 -15.73
CA ASN A 91 -7.14 -11.62 -16.34
C ASN A 91 -7.10 -13.05 -16.89
N SER A 92 -8.27 -13.69 -17.05
CA SER A 92 -8.40 -15.10 -17.43
C SER A 92 -8.72 -15.31 -18.92
N ASP A 93 -8.69 -14.25 -19.73
CA ASP A 93 -8.87 -14.28 -21.20
C ASP A 93 -7.54 -14.26 -21.96
#